data_AF-A0ABD7GP92-F1
#
_entry.id   AF-A0ABD7GP92-F1
#
_cell.length_a   1.000
_cell.length_b   1.000
_cell.length_c   1.000
_cell.angle_alpha   90.00
_cell.angle_beta   90.00
_cell.angle_gamma   90.00
#
_symmetry.space_group_name_H-M   'P 1'
#
loop_
_entity.id
_entity.type
_entity.pdbx_description
1 polymer ?
#
loop_
_entity_poly.entity_id
_entity_poly.type
_entity_poly.pdbx_seq_one_letter_code
_entity_poly.pdbx_strand_id
1 'polypeptide(L)'
;VRQVAQPLRRLNDFTALESTLEDTQRQARSAREQIRTLGNELASTIRPSRELQQAYRDSISDLRSLERAETVQIARLSAMRRELKQAGLDT
;
A
#
# COMPACT_ATOMS: atom_id res chain seq x y z
N VAL A 1 12.43 -14.92 30.96
CA VAL A 1 12.75 -14.44 29.59
C VAL A 1 11.71 -14.80 28.53
N ARG A 2 11.06 -15.98 28.55
CA ARG A 2 10.04 -16.38 27.54
C ARG A 2 8.75 -15.54 27.53
N GLN A 3 8.33 -14.99 28.67
CA GLN A 3 7.08 -14.21 28.77
C GLN A 3 7.13 -12.85 28.05
N VAL A 4 8.32 -12.28 27.81
CA VAL A 4 8.51 -10.96 27.17
C VAL A 4 8.81 -11.08 25.67
N ALA A 5 9.37 -12.21 25.23
CA ALA A 5 9.80 -12.40 23.84
C ALA A 5 8.62 -12.43 22.83
N GLN A 6 7.47 -12.98 23.22
CA GLN A 6 6.30 -13.07 22.35
C GLN A 6 5.60 -11.71 22.14
N PRO A 7 5.36 -10.90 23.20
CA PRO A 7 4.92 -9.51 23.07
C PRO A 7 5.77 -8.64 22.14
N LEU A 8 7.09 -8.64 22.34
CA LEU A 8 8.02 -7.80 21.57
C LEU A 8 8.02 -8.19 20.08
N ARG A 9 7.91 -9.49 19.78
CA ARG A 9 7.81 -9.96 18.40
C ARG A 9 6.54 -9.42 17.71
N ARG A 10 5.39 -9.44 18.40
CA ARG A 10 4.13 -8.91 17.84
C ARG A 10 4.20 -7.41 17.57
N LEU A 11 4.87 -6.66 18.45
CA LEU A 11 5.06 -5.23 18.27
C LEU A 11 5.99 -4.93 17.08
N ASN A 12 7.07 -5.69 16.91
CA ASN A 12 7.93 -5.60 15.73
C ASN A 12 7.18 -5.93 14.43
N ASP A 13 6.37 -7.00 14.43
CA ASP A 13 5.56 -7.38 13.27
C ASP A 13 4.51 -6.29 12.94
N PHE A 14 3.97 -5.62 13.96
CA PHE A 14 3.03 -4.50 13.80
C PHE A 14 3.70 -3.30 13.14
N THR A 15 4.82 -2.82 13.70
CA THR A 15 5.57 -1.69 13.15
C THR A 15 6.08 -1.97 11.73
N ALA A 16 6.52 -3.20 11.44
CA ALA A 16 6.93 -3.58 10.09
C ALA A 16 5.76 -3.51 9.09
N LEU A 17 4.56 -3.91 9.52
CA LEU A 17 3.36 -3.81 8.70
C LEU A 17 2.90 -2.35 8.52
N GLU A 18 3.06 -1.49 9.52
CA GLU A 18 2.82 -0.04 9.40
C GLU A 18 3.77 0.59 8.37
N SER A 19 5.07 0.30 8.45
CA SER A 19 6.04 0.77 7.45
C SER A 19 5.68 0.30 6.04
N THR A 20 5.29 -0.96 5.90
CA THR A 20 4.87 -1.52 4.60
C THR A 20 3.62 -0.83 4.06
N LEU A 21 2.67 -0.48 4.95
CA LEU A 21 1.47 0.28 4.59
C LEU A 21 1.82 1.69 4.10
N GLU A 22 2.69 2.40 4.83
CA GLU A 22 3.15 3.73 4.43
C GLU A 22 3.87 3.70 3.07
N ASP A 23 4.70 2.69 2.83
CA ASP A 23 5.37 2.48 1.54
C ASP A 23 4.35 2.21 0.42
N THR A 24 3.38 1.33 0.67
CA THR A 24 2.32 1.01 -0.29
C THR A 24 1.50 2.26 -0.65
N GLN A 25 1.14 3.07 0.36
CA GLN A 25 0.42 4.33 0.15
C GLN A 25 1.25 5.37 -0.62
N ARG A 26 2.55 5.45 -0.36
CA ARG A 26 3.47 6.31 -1.13
C ARG A 26 3.54 5.87 -2.59
N GLN A 27 3.66 4.57 -2.84
CA GLN A 27 3.66 4.00 -4.19
C GLN A 27 2.32 4.25 -4.90
N ALA A 28 1.19 4.06 -4.22
CA ALA A 28 -0.15 4.32 -4.79
C ALA A 28 -0.33 5.79 -5.17
N ARG A 29 0.16 6.72 -4.34
CA ARG A 29 0.18 8.15 -4.67
C ARG A 29 1.02 8.44 -5.91
N SER A 30 2.20 7.84 -6.03
CA SER A 30 3.06 7.99 -7.21
C SER A 30 2.40 7.43 -8.47
N ALA A 31 1.81 6.23 -8.40
CA ALA A 31 1.08 5.62 -9.51
C ALA A 31 -0.11 6.48 -9.97
N ARG A 32 -0.86 7.07 -9.03
CA ARG A 32 -1.95 8.02 -9.36
C ARG A 32 -1.44 9.23 -10.13
N GLU A 33 -0.28 9.76 -9.75
CA GLU A 33 0.30 10.89 -10.46
C GLU A 33 0.79 10.51 -11.86
N GLN A 34 1.43 9.35 -12.01
CA GLN A 34 1.83 8.81 -13.32
C GLN A 34 0.62 8.61 -14.24
N ILE A 35 -0.47 8.04 -13.73
CA ILE A 35 -1.74 7.90 -14.48
C ILE A 35 -2.25 9.26 -14.93
N ARG A 36 -2.22 10.29 -14.06
CA ARG A 36 -2.60 11.66 -14.44
C ARG A 36 -1.71 12.20 -15.56
N THR A 37 -0.39 12.06 -15.44
CA THR A 37 0.57 12.52 -16.46
C THR A 37 0.31 11.83 -17.80
N LEU A 38 0.24 10.51 -17.82
CA LEU A 38 -0.01 9.71 -19.03
C LEU A 38 -1.40 10.00 -19.61
N GLY A 39 -2.42 10.20 -18.76
CA GLY A 39 -3.76 10.58 -19.17
C GLY A 39 -3.81 11.95 -19.85
N ASN A 40 -3.08 12.92 -19.31
CA ASN A 40 -2.94 14.24 -19.94
C ASN A 40 -2.24 14.14 -21.31
N GLU A 41 -1.16 13.36 -21.40
CA GLU A 41 -0.42 13.16 -22.65
C GLU A 41 -1.27 12.45 -23.71
N LEU A 42 -2.06 11.44 -23.30
CA LEU A 42 -3.04 10.77 -24.17
C LEU A 42 -4.10 11.75 -24.69
N ALA A 43 -4.60 12.64 -23.84
CA ALA A 43 -5.62 13.62 -24.20
C ALA A 43 -5.07 14.72 -25.12
N SER A 44 -3.80 15.12 -24.96
CA SER A 44 -3.16 16.13 -25.80
C SER A 44 -2.67 15.60 -27.15
N THR A 45 -2.58 14.28 -27.32
CA THR A 45 -2.01 13.66 -28.52
C THR A 45 -3.10 13.26 -29.51
N ILE A 46 -3.05 13.80 -30.74
CA ILE A 46 -4.03 13.51 -31.81
C ILE A 46 -4.03 12.02 -32.22
N ARG A 47 -2.85 11.37 -32.20
CA ARG A 47 -2.67 9.94 -32.45
C ARG A 47 -1.71 9.34 -31.42
N PRO A 48 -2.20 8.94 -30.24
CA PRO A 48 -1.34 8.39 -29.19
C PRO A 48 -0.72 7.06 -29.65
N SER A 49 0.56 6.86 -29.35
CA SER A 49 1.25 5.60 -29.68
C SER A 49 0.65 4.43 -28.91
N ARG A 50 0.83 3.21 -29.43
CA ARG A 50 0.41 1.98 -28.73
C ARG A 50 1.13 1.83 -27.39
N GLU A 51 2.40 2.22 -27.35
CA GLU A 51 3.23 2.21 -26.14
C GLU A 51 2.65 3.14 -25.06
N LEU A 52 2.27 4.37 -25.42
CA LEU A 52 1.66 5.32 -24.48
C LEU A 52 0.33 4.79 -23.92
N GLN A 53 -0.51 4.22 -24.78
CA GLN A 53 -1.77 3.58 -24.36
C GLN A 53 -1.54 2.38 -23.45
N GLN A 54 -0.49 1.60 -23.72
CA GLN A 54 -0.13 0.43 -22.92
C GLN A 54 0.40 0.86 -21.54
N ALA A 55 1.33 1.81 -21.48
CA ALA A 55 1.87 2.34 -20.24
C ALA A 55 0.77 2.90 -19.31
N TYR A 56 -0.22 3.59 -19.87
CA TYR A 56 -1.37 4.08 -19.11
C TYR A 56 -2.20 2.94 -18.50
N ARG A 57 -2.49 1.89 -19.29
CA ARG A 57 -3.24 0.72 -18.82
C ARG A 57 -2.49 -0.06 -17.75
N ASP A 58 -1.18 -0.22 -17.93
CA ASP A 58 -0.31 -0.90 -16.96
C ASP A 58 -0.26 -0.13 -15.65
N SER A 59 -0.12 1.20 -15.71
CA SER A 59 -0.16 2.07 -14.52
C SER A 59 -1.48 1.96 -13.75
N ILE A 60 -2.62 1.82 -14.45
CA ILE A 60 -3.92 1.57 -13.81
C ILE A 60 -3.95 0.19 -13.13
N SER A 61 -3.39 -0.84 -13.78
CA SER A 61 -3.32 -2.19 -13.22
C SER A 61 -2.47 -2.23 -11.95
N ASP A 62 -1.34 -1.52 -11.97
CA ASP A 62 -0.43 -1.41 -10.83
C ASP A 62 -1.09 -0.66 -9.67
N LEU A 63 -1.75 0.48 -9.93
CA LEU A 63 -2.50 1.20 -8.91
C LEU A 63 -3.57 0.30 -8.25
N ARG A 64 -4.35 -0.44 -9.06
CA ARG A 64 -5.36 -1.36 -8.52
C ARG A 64 -4.75 -2.45 -7.64
N SER A 65 -3.55 -2.91 -7.98
CA SER A 65 -2.83 -3.91 -7.19
C SER A 65 -2.35 -3.33 -5.85
N LEU A 66 -1.84 -2.10 -5.86
CA LEU A 66 -1.45 -1.37 -4.66
C LEU A 66 -2.65 -1.10 -3.74
N GLU A 67 -3.80 -0.68 -4.28
CA GLU A 67 -5.02 -0.41 -3.51
C GLU A 67 -5.59 -1.68 -2.84
N ARG A 68 -5.50 -2.84 -3.53
CA ARG A 68 -5.85 -4.12 -2.93
C ARG A 68 -4.88 -4.49 -1.80
N ALA A 69 -3.58 -4.29 -2.00
CA ALA A 69 -2.57 -4.56 -0.99
C ALA A 69 -2.77 -3.68 0.25
N GLU A 70 -3.00 -2.38 0.06
CA GLU A 70 -3.33 -1.42 1.11
C GLU A 70 -4.54 -1.89 1.94
N THR A 71 -5.63 -2.29 1.27
CA THR A 71 -6.83 -2.77 1.95
C THR A 71 -6.55 -3.97 2.87
N VAL A 72 -5.77 -4.94 2.38
CA VAL A 72 -5.37 -6.12 3.17
C VAL A 72 -4.48 -5.73 4.35
N GLN A 73 -3.53 -4.83 4.14
CA GLN A 73 -2.62 -4.36 5.18
C GLN A 73 -3.36 -3.60 6.30
N ILE A 74 -4.30 -2.71 5.95
CA ILE A 74 -5.16 -2.00 6.91
C ILE A 74 -5.99 -2.97 7.75
N ALA A 75 -6.60 -3.97 7.10
CA ALA A 75 -7.39 -4.99 7.80
C ALA A 75 -6.53 -5.78 8.80
N ARG A 76 -5.31 -6.14 8.39
CA ARG A 76 -4.36 -6.87 9.25
C ARG A 76 -3.84 -6.02 10.39
N LEU A 77 -3.48 -4.75 10.16
CA LEU A 77 -3.10 -3.81 11.24
C LEU A 77 -4.22 -3.66 12.27
N SER A 78 -5.46 -3.51 11.80
CA SER A 78 -6.63 -3.39 12.68
C SER A 78 -6.82 -4.65 13.54
N ALA A 79 -6.57 -5.84 12.99
CA ALA A 79 -6.59 -7.09 13.75
C ALA A 79 -5.46 -7.13 14.79
N MET A 80 -4.22 -6.86 14.39
CA MET A 80 -3.05 -6.87 15.27
C MET A 80 -3.17 -5.85 16.41
N ARG A 81 -3.70 -4.65 16.14
CA ARG A 81 -3.94 -3.64 17.17
C ARG A 81 -4.91 -4.14 18.24
N ARG A 82 -5.98 -4.85 17.85
CA ARG A 82 -6.91 -5.47 18.81
C ARG A 82 -6.22 -6.53 19.66
N GLU A 83 -5.38 -7.36 19.05
CA GLU A 83 -4.61 -8.39 19.77
C GLU A 83 -3.60 -7.78 20.76
N LEU A 84 -2.90 -6.71 20.37
CA LEU A 84 -1.97 -5.98 21.25
C LEU A 84 -2.70 -5.36 22.44
N LYS A 85 -3.87 -4.74 22.20
CA LYS A 85 -4.72 -4.18 23.25
C LYS A 85 -5.21 -5.24 24.23
N GLN A 86 -5.67 -6.39 23.73
CA GLN A 86 -6.09 -7.52 24.58
C GLN A 86 -4.94 -8.10 25.41
N ALA A 87 -3.72 -8.07 24.88
CA ALA A 87 -2.52 -8.49 25.59
C ALA A 87 -2.02 -7.46 26.62
N GLY A 88 -2.67 -6.30 26.74
CA GLY A 88 -2.24 -5.22 27.65
C GLY A 88 -0.94 -4.52 27.22
N LEU A 89 -0.58 -4.62 25.94
CA LEU A 89 0.66 -4.07 25.38
C LEU A 89 0.46 -2.70 24.70
N ASP A 90 -0.79 -2.31 24.47
CA ASP A 90 -1.19 -1.04 23.88
C ASP A 90 -2.11 -0.34 24.91
N THR A 91 -1.51 0.44 25.81
CA THR A 91 -2.19 1.32 26.80
C THR A 91 -1.93 2.77 26.46
#